data_AF-A0A2W6ALU2-F1
#
_entry.id   AF-A0A2W6ALU2-F1
#
_cell.length_a   1.000
_cell.length_b   1.000
_cell.length_c   1.000
_cell.angle_alpha   90.00
_cell.angle_beta   90.00
_cell.angle_gamma   90.00
#
_symmetry.space_group_name_H-M   'P 1'
#
loop_
_entity.id
_entity.type
_entity.pdbx_description
1 polymer ?
#
loop_
_entity_poly.entity_id
_entity_poly.type
_entity_poly.pdbx_seq_one_letter_code
_entity_poly.pdbx_strand_id
1 'polypeptide(L)'
;MSELAVETRAEEGAQSKGGRLGLVVALLLVTFLAALDIAVVTTAMPTIIGQLGGFELYAWAVSVYLLTSTVSVPIYGRLADVYGRRPLLLIAIGVFLLGSVLCGLAGNMGLFILFRAVQGVGAGGVLPVTITVIGDTFDAQTRARISGLFSAAWSVAALLGPLVGGTLVL
;
A
#
# COMPACT_ATOMS: atom_id res chain seq x y z
N MET A 1 -35.45 -30.35 8.77
CA MET A 1 -34.07 -30.68 8.32
C MET A 1 -33.69 -29.95 7.03
N SER A 2 -34.64 -29.60 6.15
CA SER A 2 -34.39 -28.78 4.95
C SER A 2 -34.28 -27.27 5.23
N GLU A 3 -35.06 -26.70 6.16
CA GLU A 3 -35.01 -25.25 6.48
C GLU A 3 -33.71 -24.83 7.18
N LEU A 4 -33.21 -25.63 8.15
CA LEU A 4 -31.90 -25.39 8.79
C LEU A 4 -30.75 -25.35 7.77
N ALA A 5 -30.78 -26.21 6.74
CA ALA A 5 -29.76 -26.22 5.68
C ALA A 5 -29.87 -25.02 4.72
N VAL A 6 -31.06 -24.42 4.59
CA VAL A 6 -31.29 -23.20 3.80
C VAL A 6 -30.85 -21.96 4.58
N GLU A 7 -31.13 -21.92 5.89
CA GLU A 7 -30.73 -20.84 6.80
C GLU A 7 -29.20 -20.80 6.97
N THR A 8 -28.54 -21.96 7.17
CA THR A 8 -27.08 -22.06 7.21
C THR A 8 -26.42 -21.61 5.89
N ARG A 9 -27.01 -21.95 4.73
CA ARG A 9 -26.50 -21.48 3.42
C ARG A 9 -26.72 -19.97 3.20
N ALA A 10 -27.78 -19.41 3.76
CA ALA A 10 -28.08 -17.97 3.68
C ALA A 10 -27.13 -17.17 4.58
N GLU A 11 -26.83 -17.66 5.78
CA GLU A 11 -25.85 -17.05 6.70
C GLU A 11 -24.41 -17.16 6.19
N GLU A 12 -24.00 -18.32 5.64
CA GLU A 12 -22.70 -18.48 4.96
C GLU A 12 -22.57 -17.54 3.75
N GLY A 13 -23.65 -17.36 2.98
CA GLY A 13 -23.70 -16.44 1.83
C GLY A 13 -23.63 -14.96 2.22
N ALA A 14 -24.24 -14.58 3.34
CA ALA A 14 -24.24 -13.20 3.85
C ALA A 14 -22.91 -12.85 4.55
N GLN A 15 -22.35 -13.76 5.36
CA GLN A 15 -21.00 -13.62 5.94
C GLN A 15 -19.92 -13.58 4.84
N SER A 16 -20.05 -14.39 3.79
CA SER A 16 -19.17 -14.39 2.63
C SER A 16 -19.20 -13.07 1.85
N LYS A 17 -20.38 -12.46 1.65
CA LYS A 17 -20.51 -11.15 0.99
C LYS A 17 -19.97 -9.99 1.83
N GLY A 18 -20.30 -9.95 3.12
CA GLY A 18 -19.80 -8.92 4.04
C GLY A 18 -18.27 -8.95 4.21
N GLY A 19 -17.70 -10.15 4.35
CA GLY A 19 -16.24 -10.33 4.45
C GLY A 19 -15.50 -9.96 3.15
N ARG A 20 -16.06 -10.28 1.98
CA ARG A 20 -15.47 -9.91 0.68
C ARG A 20 -15.47 -8.40 0.45
N LEU A 21 -16.54 -7.69 0.83
CA LEU A 21 -16.58 -6.24 0.72
C LEU A 21 -15.55 -5.58 1.64
N GLY A 22 -15.46 -6.03 2.89
CA GLY A 22 -14.45 -5.54 3.85
C GLY A 22 -13.02 -5.76 3.35
N LEU A 23 -12.74 -6.91 2.72
CA LEU A 23 -11.45 -7.17 2.09
C LEU A 23 -11.16 -6.19 0.95
N VAL A 24 -12.10 -5.97 0.03
CA VAL A 24 -11.91 -5.03 -1.09
C VAL A 24 -11.63 -3.62 -0.58
N VAL A 25 -12.36 -3.15 0.44
CA VAL A 25 -12.14 -1.84 1.07
C VAL A 25 -10.75 -1.75 1.68
N ALA A 26 -10.30 -2.79 2.40
CA ALA A 26 -8.96 -2.81 2.97
C ALA A 26 -7.85 -2.76 1.89
N LEU A 27 -8.02 -3.52 0.81
CA LEU A 27 -7.08 -3.54 -0.33
C LEU A 27 -7.05 -2.19 -1.07
N LEU A 28 -8.21 -1.54 -1.22
CA LEU A 28 -8.32 -0.19 -1.78
C LEU A 28 -7.60 0.82 -0.90
N LEU A 29 -7.86 0.82 0.40
CA LEU A 29 -7.29 1.77 1.35
C LEU A 29 -5.77 1.68 1.39
N VAL A 30 -5.21 0.46 1.44
CA VAL A 30 -3.76 0.32 1.48
C VAL A 30 -3.11 0.74 0.17
N THR A 31 -3.73 0.40 -0.96
CA THR A 31 -3.23 0.79 -2.28
C THR A 31 -3.31 2.31 -2.48
N PHE A 32 -4.41 2.92 -2.02
CA PHE A 32 -4.59 4.37 -2.00
C PHE A 32 -3.51 5.04 -1.15
N LEU A 33 -3.22 4.52 0.04
CA LEU A 33 -2.20 5.10 0.92
C LEU A 33 -0.80 5.00 0.31
N ALA A 34 -0.49 3.90 -0.38
CA ALA A 34 0.76 3.75 -1.13
C ALA A 34 0.87 4.73 -2.30
N ALA A 35 -0.24 4.97 -3.02
CA ALA A 35 -0.28 5.96 -4.09
C ALA A 35 -0.12 7.40 -3.54
N LEU A 36 -0.77 7.69 -2.41
CA LEU A 36 -0.70 8.98 -1.74
C LEU A 36 0.72 9.28 -1.23
N ASP A 37 1.44 8.29 -0.69
CA ASP A 37 2.85 8.44 -0.28
C ASP A 37 3.71 8.97 -1.44
N ILE A 38 3.62 8.32 -2.61
CA ILE A 38 4.40 8.72 -3.78
C ILE A 38 4.03 10.16 -4.19
N ALA A 39 2.75 10.49 -4.20
CA ALA A 39 2.27 11.81 -4.58
C ALA A 39 2.69 12.91 -3.57
N VAL A 40 2.65 12.62 -2.28
CA VAL A 40 3.07 13.56 -1.22
C VAL A 40 4.58 13.73 -1.24
N VAL A 41 5.36 12.65 -1.29
CA VAL A 41 6.83 12.74 -1.27
C VAL A 41 7.34 13.51 -2.48
N THR A 42 6.80 13.26 -3.67
CA THR A 42 7.23 13.99 -4.89
C THR A 42 6.92 15.48 -4.86
N THR A 43 5.90 15.92 -4.12
CA THR A 43 5.48 17.32 -4.02
C THR A 43 6.09 18.05 -2.83
N ALA A 44 6.27 17.37 -1.70
CA ALA A 44 6.87 17.91 -0.49
C ALA A 44 8.40 17.82 -0.47
N MET A 45 9.03 17.10 -1.42
CA MET A 45 10.49 16.88 -1.43
C MET A 45 11.33 18.16 -1.29
N PRO A 46 11.02 19.28 -2.00
CA PRO A 46 11.79 20.52 -1.85
C PRO A 46 11.74 21.10 -0.43
N THR A 47 10.63 20.91 0.28
CA THR A 47 10.46 21.36 1.67
C THR A 47 11.17 20.42 2.64
N ILE A 48 11.03 19.11 2.44
CA ILE A 48 11.71 18.09 3.24
C ILE A 48 13.23 18.34 3.21
N ILE A 49 13.80 18.60 2.03
CA ILE A 49 15.23 18.86 1.91
C ILE A 49 15.64 20.24 2.44
N GLY A 50 14.76 21.24 2.35
CA GLY A 50 14.97 22.54 2.98
C GLY A 50 15.04 22.47 4.51
N GLN A 51 14.26 21.57 5.12
CA GLN A 51 14.23 21.37 6.59
C GLN A 51 15.34 20.42 7.08
N LEU A 52 15.61 19.34 6.34
CA LEU A 52 16.55 18.28 6.76
C LEU A 52 17.98 18.50 6.25
N GLY A 53 18.18 19.39 5.28
CA GLY A 53 19.44 19.57 4.57
C GLY A 53 19.81 18.41 3.64
N GLY A 54 21.07 18.37 3.18
CA GLY A 54 21.60 17.27 2.38
C GLY A 54 21.09 17.24 0.93
N PHE A 55 21.22 18.35 0.21
CA PHE A 55 20.72 18.48 -1.17
C PHE A 55 21.27 17.42 -2.13
N GLU A 56 22.52 17.02 -1.92
CA GLU A 56 23.20 15.94 -2.65
C GLU A 56 22.50 14.57 -2.51
N LEU A 57 21.68 14.40 -1.48
CA LEU A 57 20.94 13.18 -1.20
C LEU A 57 19.51 13.20 -1.77
N TYR A 58 19.08 14.27 -2.44
CA TYR A 58 17.73 14.42 -2.99
C TYR A 58 17.26 13.20 -3.79
N ALA A 59 18.08 12.76 -4.76
CA ALA A 59 17.73 11.64 -5.63
C ALA A 59 17.62 10.31 -4.85
N TRP A 60 18.42 10.14 -3.80
CA TRP A 60 18.46 8.91 -3.02
C TRP A 60 17.16 8.61 -2.29
N ALA A 61 16.39 9.63 -1.89
CA ALA A 61 15.11 9.45 -1.20
C ALA A 61 14.07 8.66 -2.01
N VAL A 62 14.06 8.86 -3.33
CA VAL A 62 13.18 8.11 -4.25
C VAL A 62 13.86 6.83 -4.71
N SER A 63 15.16 6.89 -5.05
CA SER A 63 15.90 5.74 -5.57
C SER A 63 15.95 4.56 -4.60
N VAL A 64 16.23 4.79 -3.31
CA VAL A 64 16.29 3.72 -2.31
C VAL A 64 14.92 3.08 -2.06
N TYR A 65 13.85 3.89 -2.04
CA TYR A 65 12.49 3.39 -1.93
C TYR A 65 12.15 2.46 -3.11
N LEU A 66 12.43 2.90 -4.34
CA LEU A 66 12.19 2.09 -5.54
C LEU A 66 13.06 0.83 -5.58
N LEU A 67 14.34 0.95 -5.22
CA LEU A 67 15.27 -0.17 -5.17
C LEU A 67 14.80 -1.26 -4.20
N THR A 68 14.54 -0.88 -2.95
CA THR A 68 14.09 -1.82 -1.91
C THR A 68 12.72 -2.40 -2.21
N SER A 69 11.79 -1.59 -2.74
CA SER A 69 10.49 -2.07 -3.21
C SER A 69 10.65 -3.13 -4.29
N THR A 70 11.40 -2.83 -5.34
CA THR A 70 11.63 -3.73 -6.48
C THR A 70 12.28 -5.05 -6.05
N VAL A 71 13.32 -4.99 -5.21
CA VAL A 71 14.01 -6.18 -4.69
C VAL A 71 13.09 -7.01 -3.79
N SER A 72 12.17 -6.37 -3.08
CA SER A 72 11.26 -7.07 -2.17
C SER A 72 10.12 -7.79 -2.88
N VAL A 73 9.69 -7.34 -4.07
CA VAL A 73 8.60 -7.97 -4.85
C VAL A 73 8.74 -9.49 -4.97
N PRO A 74 9.86 -10.06 -5.51
CA PRO A 74 10.01 -11.50 -5.65
C PRO A 74 10.07 -12.23 -4.31
N ILE A 75 10.62 -11.59 -3.27
CA ILE A 75 10.70 -12.15 -1.91
C ILE A 75 9.28 -12.33 -1.36
N TYR A 76 8.45 -11.29 -1.45
CA TYR A 76 7.06 -11.35 -1.05
C TYR A 76 6.26 -12.37 -1.87
N GLY A 77 6.50 -12.48 -3.18
CA GLY A 77 5.86 -13.51 -4.01
C GLY A 77 6.12 -14.91 -3.49
N ARG A 78 7.39 -15.28 -3.31
CA ARG A 78 7.78 -16.61 -2.81
C ARG A 78 7.28 -16.87 -1.40
N LEU A 79 7.34 -15.87 -0.51
CA LEU A 79 6.84 -16.02 0.85
C LEU A 79 5.30 -16.15 0.89
N ALA A 80 4.58 -15.51 -0.03
CA ALA A 80 3.12 -15.57 -0.09
C ALA A 80 2.64 -16.96 -0.49
N ASP A 81 3.39 -17.61 -1.39
CA ASP A 81 3.08 -18.96 -1.85
C ASP A 81 3.33 -20.01 -0.76
N VAL A 82 4.32 -19.79 0.13
CA VAL A 82 4.66 -20.71 1.23
C VAL A 82 3.81 -20.49 2.48
N TYR A 83 3.67 -19.24 2.91
CA TYR A 83 3.04 -18.88 4.20
C TYR A 83 1.59 -18.37 4.04
N GLY A 84 1.10 -18.27 2.81
CA GLY A 84 -0.21 -17.73 2.49
C GLY A 84 -0.21 -16.21 2.30
N ARG A 85 -1.17 -15.71 1.51
CA ARG A 85 -1.20 -14.30 1.09
C ARG A 85 -1.63 -13.32 2.19
N ARG A 86 -2.61 -13.71 3.01
CA ARG A 86 -3.18 -12.84 4.06
C ARG A 86 -2.16 -12.40 5.12
N PRO A 87 -1.42 -13.30 5.82
CA PRO A 87 -0.47 -12.87 6.84
C PRO A 87 0.64 -12.02 6.24
N LEU A 88 1.08 -12.35 5.03
CA LEU A 88 2.15 -11.62 4.38
C LEU A 88 1.71 -10.22 3.91
N LEU A 89 0.47 -10.08 3.42
CA LEU A 89 -0.09 -8.77 3.13
C LEU A 89 -0.11 -7.90 4.39
N LEU A 90 -0.55 -8.43 5.54
CA LEU A 90 -0.57 -7.69 6.80
C LEU A 90 0.84 -7.27 7.25
N ILE A 91 1.85 -8.13 7.06
CA ILE A 91 3.25 -7.79 7.33
C ILE A 91 3.71 -6.64 6.41
N ALA A 92 3.46 -6.73 5.10
CA ALA A 92 3.83 -5.70 4.15
C ALA A 92 3.21 -4.34 4.51
N ILE A 93 1.92 -4.35 4.89
CA ILE A 93 1.19 -3.16 5.37
C ILE A 93 1.84 -2.61 6.65
N GLY A 94 2.13 -3.46 7.63
CA GLY A 94 2.76 -3.06 8.88
C GLY A 94 4.13 -2.41 8.67
N VAL A 95 4.97 -3.02 7.82
CA VAL A 95 6.30 -2.49 7.46
C VAL A 95 6.17 -1.15 6.72
N PHE A 96 5.23 -1.05 5.78
CA PHE A 96 4.96 0.19 5.05
C PHE A 96 4.55 1.32 6.00
N LEU A 97 3.55 1.07 6.86
CA LEU A 97 3.06 2.06 7.82
C LEU A 97 4.13 2.48 8.82
N LEU A 98 4.91 1.52 9.33
CA LEU A 98 6.03 1.81 10.22
C LEU A 98 7.05 2.70 9.52
N GLY A 99 7.43 2.36 8.28
CA GLY A 99 8.32 3.18 7.46
C GLY A 99 7.77 4.59 7.24
N SER A 100 6.48 4.74 6.96
CA SER A 100 5.82 6.05 6.79
C SER A 100 5.93 6.92 8.04
N VAL A 101 5.64 6.34 9.22
CA VAL A 101 5.73 7.05 10.50
C VAL A 101 7.18 7.44 10.78
N LEU A 102 8.13 6.54 10.55
CA LEU A 102 9.55 6.82 10.75
C LEU A 102 10.04 7.94 9.83
N CYS A 103 9.60 7.98 8.57
CA CYS A 103 9.93 9.06 7.64
C CYS A 103 9.47 10.43 8.17
N GLY A 104 8.28 10.50 8.77
CA GLY A 104 7.78 11.72 9.39
C GLY A 104 8.53 12.17 10.65
N LEU A 105 9.30 11.26 11.28
CA LEU A 105 10.11 11.53 12.47
C LEU A 105 11.61 11.72 12.14
N ALA A 106 11.97 11.72 10.85
CA ALA A 106 13.37 11.84 10.44
C ALA A 106 13.94 13.22 10.83
N GLY A 107 15.04 13.24 11.59
CA GLY A 107 15.72 14.47 11.98
C GLY A 107 16.81 14.95 11.01
N ASN A 108 17.16 14.14 10.00
CA ASN A 108 18.07 14.51 8.93
C ASN A 108 17.82 13.65 7.67
N MET A 109 18.41 14.07 6.56
CA MET A 109 18.20 13.44 5.25
C MET A 109 18.71 12.00 5.17
N GLY A 110 19.79 11.66 5.88
CA GLY A 110 20.31 10.28 5.93
C GLY A 110 19.33 9.32 6.61
N LEU A 111 18.77 9.71 7.76
CA LEU A 111 17.73 8.94 8.45
C LEU A 111 16.45 8.84 7.63
N PHE A 112 16.05 9.93 6.96
CA PHE A 112 14.90 9.92 6.05
C PHE A 112 15.08 8.87 4.95
N ILE A 113 16.24 8.81 4.30
CA ILE A 113 16.54 7.79 3.27
C ILE A 113 16.52 6.37 3.84
N LEU A 114 17.07 6.16 5.04
CA LEU A 114 17.04 4.86 5.69
C LEU A 114 15.60 4.41 5.95
N PHE A 115 14.75 5.31 6.44
CA PHE A 115 13.34 5.01 6.67
C PHE A 115 12.56 4.81 5.36
N ARG A 116 12.91 5.53 4.30
CA ARG A 116 12.39 5.27 2.93
C ARG A 116 12.77 3.88 2.43
N ALA A 117 13.95 3.37 2.81
CA ALA A 117 14.36 2.00 2.51
C ALA A 117 13.42 0.99 3.19
N VAL A 118 13.16 1.18 4.49
CA VAL A 118 12.25 0.32 5.27
C VAL A 118 10.83 0.39 4.70
N GLN A 119 10.35 1.59 4.41
CA GLN A 119 9.04 1.81 3.81
C GLN A 119 8.93 1.14 2.43
N GLY A 120 9.97 1.22 1.61
CA GLY A 120 10.06 0.58 0.30
C GLY A 120 9.97 -0.94 0.38
N VAL A 121 10.60 -1.56 1.38
CA VAL A 121 10.42 -3.01 1.66
C VAL A 121 8.94 -3.34 1.87
N GLY A 122 8.21 -2.55 2.65
CA GLY A 122 6.76 -2.75 2.83
C GLY A 122 5.99 -2.56 1.52
N ALA A 123 6.27 -1.49 0.79
CA ALA A 123 5.61 -1.17 -0.48
C ALA A 123 5.76 -2.27 -1.54
N GLY A 124 6.93 -2.92 -1.60
CA GLY A 124 7.20 -4.04 -2.51
C GLY A 124 6.32 -5.28 -2.27
N GLY A 125 5.72 -5.41 -1.08
CA GLY A 125 4.74 -6.46 -0.78
C GLY A 125 3.28 -6.04 -1.01
N VAL A 126 2.95 -4.76 -0.80
CA VAL A 126 1.55 -4.29 -0.80
C VAL A 126 0.88 -4.52 -2.16
N LEU A 127 1.39 -3.93 -3.24
CA LEU A 127 0.75 -4.02 -4.56
C LEU A 127 0.74 -5.45 -5.12
N PRO A 128 1.86 -6.19 -5.17
CA PRO A 128 1.90 -7.53 -5.77
C PRO A 128 1.03 -8.53 -5.01
N VAL A 129 1.09 -8.54 -3.68
CA VAL A 129 0.26 -9.46 -2.89
C VAL A 129 -1.22 -9.08 -3.01
N THR A 130 -1.54 -7.78 -3.07
CA THR A 130 -2.91 -7.30 -3.30
C THR A 130 -3.49 -7.80 -4.62
N ILE A 131 -2.77 -7.63 -5.74
CA ILE A 131 -3.26 -8.11 -7.05
C ILE A 131 -3.44 -9.63 -7.06
N THR A 132 -2.61 -10.36 -6.31
CA THR A 132 -2.73 -11.82 -6.26
C THR A 132 -3.87 -12.28 -5.35
N VAL A 133 -4.12 -11.59 -4.23
CA VAL A 133 -5.32 -11.82 -3.40
C VAL A 133 -6.59 -11.59 -4.21
N ILE A 134 -6.63 -10.53 -5.01
CA ILE A 134 -7.76 -10.25 -5.91
C ILE A 134 -7.90 -11.36 -6.96
N GLY A 135 -6.78 -11.81 -7.52
CA GLY A 135 -6.70 -12.91 -8.48
C GLY A 135 -7.12 -14.27 -7.92
N ASP A 136 -7.00 -14.51 -6.63
CA ASP A 136 -7.40 -15.78 -6.02
C ASP A 136 -8.85 -15.74 -5.50
N THR A 137 -9.36 -14.54 -5.16
CA THR A 137 -10.64 -14.40 -4.46
C THR A 137 -11.81 -14.12 -5.40
N PHE A 138 -11.59 -13.39 -6.49
CA PHE A 138 -12.67 -12.86 -7.33
C PHE A 138 -12.67 -13.45 -8.74
N ASP A 139 -13.83 -13.46 -9.39
CA ASP A 139 -13.99 -13.80 -10.80
C ASP A 139 -13.50 -12.68 -11.72
N ALA A 140 -13.25 -12.99 -13.00
CA ALA A 140 -12.66 -12.04 -13.96
C ALA A 140 -13.45 -10.73 -14.10
N GLN A 141 -14.79 -10.78 -14.03
CA GLN A 141 -15.63 -9.58 -14.18
C GLN A 141 -15.50 -8.65 -12.97
N THR A 142 -15.48 -9.23 -11.75
CA THR A 142 -15.26 -8.46 -10.52
C THR A 142 -13.84 -7.91 -10.45
N ARG A 143 -12.82 -8.67 -10.89
CA ARG A 143 -11.43 -8.18 -10.98
C ARG A 143 -11.33 -6.91 -11.83
N ALA A 144 -11.98 -6.88 -13.00
CA ALA A 144 -11.98 -5.71 -13.87
C ALA A 144 -12.59 -4.47 -13.18
N ARG A 145 -13.67 -4.64 -12.41
CA ARG A 145 -14.27 -3.57 -11.61
C ARG A 145 -13.35 -3.08 -10.50
N ILE A 146 -12.70 -4.00 -9.77
CA ILE A 146 -11.75 -3.66 -8.70
C ILE A 146 -10.54 -2.90 -9.28
N SER A 147 -10.00 -3.35 -10.42
CA SER A 147 -8.89 -2.64 -11.10
C SER A 147 -9.29 -1.22 -11.51
N GLY A 148 -10.52 -1.01 -11.99
CA GLY A 148 -11.03 0.35 -12.27
C GLY A 148 -11.09 1.22 -11.01
N LEU A 149 -11.50 0.63 -9.88
CA LEU A 149 -11.57 1.31 -8.59
C LEU A 149 -10.17 1.64 -8.04
N PHE A 150 -9.18 0.77 -8.29
CA PHE A 150 -7.78 1.06 -8.01
C PHE A 150 -7.29 2.24 -8.82
N SER A 151 -7.53 2.27 -10.14
CA SER A 151 -7.16 3.41 -10.98
C SER A 151 -7.79 4.71 -10.49
N ALA A 152 -9.07 4.68 -10.06
CA ALA A 152 -9.72 5.84 -9.47
C ALA A 152 -9.03 6.30 -8.17
N ALA A 153 -8.69 5.36 -7.28
CA ALA A 153 -7.97 5.66 -6.05
C ALA A 153 -6.60 6.31 -6.32
N TRP A 154 -5.86 5.81 -7.32
CA TRP A 154 -4.59 6.40 -7.75
C TRP A 154 -4.77 7.83 -8.29
N SER A 155 -5.79 8.08 -9.10
CA SER A 155 -6.11 9.42 -9.59
C SER A 155 -6.46 10.39 -8.44
N VAL A 156 -7.27 9.94 -7.48
CA VAL A 156 -7.60 10.76 -6.30
C VAL A 156 -6.35 11.04 -5.47
N ALA A 157 -5.50 10.03 -5.24
CA ALA A 157 -4.25 10.20 -4.52
C ALA A 157 -3.31 11.20 -5.22
N ALA A 158 -3.24 11.17 -6.56
CA ALA A 158 -2.45 12.12 -7.34
C ALA A 158 -2.94 13.57 -7.20
N LEU A 159 -4.25 13.79 -7.04
CA LEU A 159 -4.82 15.12 -6.78
C LEU A 159 -4.59 15.58 -5.34
N LEU A 160 -4.70 14.66 -4.38
CA LEU A 160 -4.52 14.95 -2.96
C LEU A 160 -3.05 15.14 -2.57
N GLY A 161 -2.11 14.51 -3.29
CA GLY A 161 -0.68 14.61 -3.02
C GLY A 161 -0.18 16.05 -2.92
N PRO A 162 -0.34 16.90 -3.97
CA PRO A 162 0.03 18.31 -3.92
C PRO A 162 -0.71 19.11 -2.86
N LEU A 163 -1.98 18.78 -2.57
CA LEU A 163 -2.77 19.48 -1.55
C LEU A 163 -2.22 19.21 -0.14
N VAL A 164 -2.00 17.95 0.20
CA VAL A 164 -1.46 17.54 1.51
C VAL A 164 0.01 17.94 1.63
N GLY A 165 0.81 17.65 0.60
CA GLY A 165 2.22 18.03 0.54
C GLY A 165 2.39 19.55 0.66
N GLY A 166 1.57 20.33 -0.06
CA GLY A 166 1.57 21.79 -0.02
C GLY A 166 1.19 22.39 1.34
N THR A 167 0.23 21.80 2.07
CA THR A 167 -0.11 22.26 3.43
C THR A 167 1.00 22.02 4.45
N LEU A 168 1.92 21.08 4.20
CA LEU A 168 3.10 20.86 5.05
C LEU A 168 4.24 21.86 4.76
N VAL A 169 4.14 22.64 3.67
CA VAL A 169 5.12 23.66 3.25
C VAL A 169 4.80 25.06 3.77
N LEU A 170 3.53 25.32 4.10
CA LEU A 170 3.02 26.60 4.61
C LEU A 170 3.20 26.69 6.13
#